data_AF-A0A7X5E915-F1
#
_entry.id   AF-A0A7X5E915-F1
#
_cell.length_a   1.000
_cell.length_b   1.000
_cell.length_c   1.000
_cell.angle_alpha   90.00
_cell.angle_beta   90.00
_cell.angle_gamma   90.00
#
_symmetry.space_group_name_H-M   'P 1'
#
loop_
_entity.id
_entity.type
_entity.pdbx_description
1 polymer ?
#
loop_
_entity_poly.entity_id
_entity_poly.type
_entity_poly.pdbx_seq_one_letter_code
_entity_poly.pdbx_strand_id
1 'polypeptide(L)'
;MRSKAPLVLIEQMVMLLVFALAAALCLQAFVKADTISMQGENLSYAAIAAQNAAESIRHSGGSIEHALSKTAERLGGTYGEGGLDLYYDEEWIEASEGGRYHLVAHGLLTEVPGLCKALVQVKEKGDMGGGEVLFEIEVAWQEVDSHE
;
A
#
# COMPACT_ATOMS: atom_id res chain seq x y z
N MET A 1 -21.22 -66.59 -11.59
CA MET A 1 -20.17 -65.65 -11.15
C MET A 1 -20.84 -64.34 -10.76
N ARG A 2 -20.84 -63.95 -9.49
CA ARG A 2 -21.41 -62.67 -9.06
C ARG A 2 -20.57 -61.54 -9.65
N SER A 3 -21.20 -60.61 -10.37
CA SER A 3 -20.54 -59.46 -10.99
C SER A 3 -19.85 -58.61 -9.91
N LYS A 4 -18.52 -58.46 -9.98
CA LYS A 4 -17.73 -57.54 -9.14
C LYS A 4 -17.81 -56.08 -9.63
N ALA A 5 -18.51 -55.83 -10.73
CA ALA A 5 -18.63 -54.51 -11.34
C ALA A 5 -19.13 -53.41 -10.36
N PRO A 6 -20.13 -53.65 -9.48
CA PRO A 6 -20.59 -52.62 -8.54
C PRO A 6 -19.53 -52.23 -7.51
N LEU A 7 -18.69 -53.19 -7.09
CA LEU A 7 -17.67 -52.97 -6.06
C LEU A 7 -16.50 -52.14 -6.60
N VAL A 8 -16.08 -52.42 -7.84
CA VAL A 8 -15.05 -51.65 -8.54
C VAL A 8 -15.53 -50.24 -8.85
N LEU A 9 -16.81 -50.05 -9.20
CA LEU A 9 -17.36 -48.72 -9.42
C LEU A 9 -17.32 -47.86 -8.15
N ILE A 10 -17.67 -48.44 -6.98
CA ILE A 10 -17.57 -47.75 -5.70
C ILE A 10 -16.12 -47.36 -5.38
N GLU A 11 -15.17 -48.25 -5.63
CA GLU A 11 -13.74 -47.99 -5.41
C GLU A 11 -13.22 -46.82 -6.28
N GLN A 12 -13.56 -46.80 -7.57
CA GLN A 12 -13.19 -45.71 -8.47
C GLN A 12 -13.86 -44.39 -8.06
N MET A 13 -15.13 -44.42 -7.63
CA MET A 13 -15.82 -43.22 -7.14
C MET A 13 -15.16 -42.63 -5.89
N VAL A 14 -14.74 -43.47 -4.94
CA VAL A 14 -14.04 -43.01 -3.73
C VAL A 14 -12.68 -42.42 -4.08
N MET A 15 -11.91 -43.06 -4.97
CA MET A 15 -10.61 -42.52 -5.41
C MET A 15 -10.77 -41.15 -6.10
N LEU A 16 -11.77 -41.01 -6.97
CA LEU A 16 -12.08 -39.73 -7.62
C LEU A 16 -12.51 -38.67 -6.60
N LEU A 17 -13.29 -39.04 -5.59
CA LEU A 17 -13.74 -38.10 -4.55
C LEU A 17 -12.56 -37.58 -3.72
N VAL A 18 -11.65 -38.46 -3.29
CA VAL A 18 -10.46 -38.06 -2.53
C VAL A 18 -9.54 -37.18 -3.38
N PHE A 19 -9.33 -37.56 -4.65
CA PHE A 19 -8.54 -36.76 -5.59
C PHE A 19 -9.16 -35.38 -5.81
N ALA A 20 -10.47 -35.31 -6.04
CA ALA A 20 -11.18 -34.05 -6.23
C ALA A 20 -11.09 -33.15 -4.99
N LEU A 21 -11.23 -33.71 -3.78
CA LEU A 21 -11.08 -32.96 -2.53
C LEU A 21 -9.67 -32.41 -2.36
N ALA A 22 -8.64 -33.24 -2.60
CA ALA A 22 -7.25 -32.80 -2.53
C ALA A 22 -6.96 -31.69 -3.55
N ALA A 23 -7.41 -31.85 -4.80
CA ALA A 23 -7.25 -30.83 -5.84
C ALA A 23 -7.94 -29.50 -5.46
N ALA A 24 -9.16 -29.56 -4.92
CA ALA A 24 -9.88 -28.37 -4.47
C ALA A 24 -9.14 -27.63 -3.35
N LEU A 25 -8.61 -28.34 -2.35
CA LEU A 25 -7.85 -27.74 -1.26
C LEU A 25 -6.55 -27.09 -1.75
N CYS A 26 -5.82 -27.77 -2.64
CA CYS A 26 -4.59 -27.25 -3.22
C CYS A 26 -4.84 -25.96 -4.03
N LEU A 27 -5.90 -25.93 -4.84
CA LEU A 27 -6.27 -24.73 -5.61
C LEU A 27 -6.68 -23.57 -4.70
N GLN A 28 -7.47 -23.84 -3.65
CA GLN A 28 -7.84 -22.81 -2.67
C GLN A 28 -6.63 -22.22 -1.95
N ALA A 29 -5.69 -23.08 -1.52
CA ALA A 29 -4.45 -22.64 -0.89
C ALA A 29 -3.61 -21.79 -1.85
N PHE A 30 -3.54 -22.18 -3.13
CA PHE A 30 -2.81 -21.44 -4.15
C PHE A 30 -3.41 -20.06 -4.41
N VAL A 31 -4.72 -19.96 -4.64
CA VAL A 31 -5.40 -18.65 -4.86
C VAL A 31 -5.23 -17.74 -3.64
N LYS A 32 -5.33 -18.31 -2.43
CA LYS A 32 -5.12 -17.53 -1.21
C LYS A 32 -3.69 -17.02 -1.09
N ALA A 33 -2.70 -17.86 -1.41
CA ALA A 33 -1.29 -17.46 -1.39
C ALA A 33 -1.01 -16.36 -2.41
N ASP A 34 -1.60 -16.46 -3.61
CA ASP A 34 -1.51 -15.46 -4.67
C ASP A 34 -2.07 -14.10 -4.21
N THR A 35 -3.26 -14.10 -3.62
CA THR A 35 -3.87 -12.87 -3.06
C THR A 35 -3.00 -12.26 -1.95
N ILE A 36 -2.48 -13.07 -1.04
CA ILE A 36 -1.59 -12.60 0.03
C ILE A 36 -0.30 -12.02 -0.56
N SER A 37 0.23 -12.65 -1.61
CA SER A 37 1.44 -12.17 -2.30
C SER A 37 1.21 -10.78 -2.90
N MET A 38 0.11 -10.60 -3.64
CA MET A 38 -0.24 -9.30 -4.23
C MET A 38 -0.45 -8.21 -3.17
N GLN A 39 -1.13 -8.53 -2.06
CA GLN A 39 -1.30 -7.61 -0.94
C GLN A 39 0.04 -7.22 -0.30
N GLY A 40 0.93 -8.19 -0.12
CA GLY A 40 2.27 -7.97 0.43
C GLY A 40 3.16 -7.12 -0.49
N GLU A 41 3.04 -7.32 -1.81
CA GLU A 41 3.72 -6.51 -2.82
C GLU A 41 3.22 -5.05 -2.77
N ASN A 42 1.91 -4.84 -2.79
CA ASN A 42 1.32 -3.50 -2.68
C ASN A 42 1.71 -2.79 -1.37
N LEU A 43 1.71 -3.50 -0.24
CA LEU A 43 2.18 -2.96 1.03
C LEU A 43 3.66 -2.56 0.96
N SER A 44 4.49 -3.36 0.31
CA SER A 44 5.93 -3.09 0.17
C SER A 44 6.18 -1.84 -0.66
N TYR A 45 5.48 -1.69 -1.79
CA TYR A 45 5.56 -0.48 -2.60
C TYR A 45 5.01 0.75 -1.86
N ALA A 46 3.89 0.61 -1.13
CA ALA A 46 3.34 1.66 -0.29
C ALA A 46 4.36 2.15 0.76
N ALA A 47 5.05 1.22 1.41
CA ALA A 47 6.08 1.54 2.39
C ALA A 47 7.26 2.29 1.75
N ILE A 48 7.74 1.85 0.59
CA ILE A 48 8.83 2.52 -0.14
C ILE A 48 8.42 3.93 -0.55
N ALA A 49 7.23 4.10 -1.12
CA ALA A 49 6.72 5.41 -1.53
C ALA A 49 6.59 6.36 -0.33
N ALA A 50 6.02 5.89 0.77
CA ALA A 50 5.89 6.67 2.00
C ALA A 50 7.25 7.05 2.60
N GLN A 51 8.21 6.12 2.59
CA GLN A 51 9.57 6.37 3.06
C GLN A 51 10.29 7.40 2.20
N ASN A 52 10.22 7.27 0.87
CA ASN A 52 10.82 8.22 -0.06
C ASN A 52 10.25 9.64 0.14
N ALA A 53 8.93 9.75 0.34
CA ALA A 53 8.27 11.01 0.67
C ALA A 53 8.74 11.55 2.03
N ALA A 54 8.76 10.72 3.08
CA ALA A 54 9.23 11.10 4.41
C ALA A 54 10.69 11.60 4.39
N GLU A 55 11.57 10.91 3.68
CA GLU A 55 12.96 11.33 3.51
C GLU A 55 13.10 12.62 2.72
N SER A 56 12.29 12.80 1.67
CA SER A 56 12.26 14.03 0.88
C SER A 56 11.75 15.23 1.69
N ILE A 57 10.75 15.02 2.56
CA ILE A 57 10.25 16.04 3.51
C ILE A 57 11.37 16.43 4.48
N ARG A 58 12.00 15.45 5.11
CA ARG A 58 13.10 15.68 6.07
C ARG A 58 14.30 16.35 5.43
N HIS A 59 14.60 16.01 4.17
CA HIS A 59 15.68 16.62 3.42
C HIS A 59 15.36 18.05 2.98
N SER A 60 14.11 18.33 2.59
CA SER A 60 13.68 19.68 2.23
C SER A 60 13.72 20.63 3.43
N GLY A 61 13.32 20.14 4.62
CA GLY A 61 13.41 20.88 5.87
C GLY A 61 12.69 22.24 5.86
N GLY A 62 13.04 23.08 6.84
CA GLY A 62 12.37 24.37 7.05
C GLY A 62 10.95 24.20 7.62
N SER A 63 10.08 25.17 7.35
CA SER A 63 8.68 25.11 7.74
C SER A 63 7.94 23.94 7.10
N ILE A 64 6.83 23.51 7.70
CA ILE A 64 5.98 22.42 7.17
C ILE A 64 5.55 22.70 5.73
N GLU A 65 5.12 23.93 5.44
CA GLU A 65 4.66 24.34 4.11
C GLU A 65 5.80 24.26 3.08
N HIS A 66 7.00 24.72 3.46
CA HIS A 66 8.17 24.64 2.60
C HIS A 66 8.59 23.18 2.34
N ALA A 67 8.66 22.35 3.38
CA ALA A 67 9.07 20.96 3.27
C ALA A 67 8.11 20.14 2.37
N LEU A 68 6.79 20.32 2.54
CA LEU A 68 5.78 19.61 1.76
C LEU A 68 5.73 20.09 0.31
N SER A 69 5.76 21.41 0.08
CA SER A 69 5.75 21.97 -1.28
C SER A 69 7.00 21.59 -2.08
N LYS A 70 8.20 21.64 -1.48
CA LYS A 70 9.43 21.18 -2.13
C LYS A 70 9.44 19.69 -2.41
N THR A 71 8.83 18.91 -1.53
CA THR A 71 8.68 17.47 -1.77
C THR A 71 7.75 17.20 -2.94
N ALA A 72 6.64 17.95 -3.07
CA ALA A 72 5.74 17.85 -4.22
C ALA A 72 6.47 18.11 -5.54
N GLU A 73 7.24 19.19 -5.62
CA GLU A 73 8.05 19.51 -6.80
C GLU A 73 9.05 18.40 -7.16
N ARG A 74 9.64 17.75 -6.15
CA ARG A 74 10.68 16.73 -6.35
C ARG A 74 10.13 15.38 -6.78
N LEU A 75 8.96 15.01 -6.26
CA LEU A 75 8.33 13.71 -6.50
C LEU A 75 7.25 13.76 -7.60
N GLY A 76 7.07 14.91 -8.27
CA GLY A 76 6.04 15.05 -9.32
C GLY A 76 4.61 15.15 -8.77
N GLY A 77 4.47 15.49 -7.48
CA GLY A 77 3.19 15.66 -6.80
C GLY A 77 2.60 17.05 -6.91
N THR A 78 1.42 17.24 -6.31
CA THR A 78 0.79 18.53 -6.11
C THR A 78 0.81 18.92 -4.64
N TYR A 79 0.83 20.23 -4.37
CA TYR A 79 0.69 20.78 -3.03
C TYR A 79 -0.54 21.70 -2.99
N GLY A 80 -1.44 21.48 -2.03
CA GLY A 80 -2.69 22.22 -1.87
C GLY A 80 -3.07 22.43 -0.40
N GLU A 81 -4.33 22.78 -0.13
CA GLU A 81 -4.83 23.05 1.24
C GLU A 81 -4.70 21.84 2.18
N GLY A 82 -4.70 20.62 1.64
CA GLY A 82 -4.57 19.37 2.39
C GLY A 82 -3.14 18.90 2.63
N GLY A 83 -2.13 19.55 2.03
CA GLY A 83 -0.73 19.12 2.05
C GLY A 83 -0.25 18.62 0.68
N LEU A 84 0.61 17.61 0.70
CA LEU A 84 1.18 16.94 -0.47
C LEU A 84 0.24 15.84 -0.96
N ASP A 85 0.02 15.78 -2.26
CA ASP A 85 -0.78 14.75 -2.94
C ASP A 85 0.01 14.14 -4.11
N LEU A 86 0.09 12.80 -4.16
CA LEU A 86 0.69 12.02 -5.24
C LEU A 86 -0.21 10.82 -5.57
N TYR A 87 -0.36 10.50 -6.85
CA TYR A 87 -1.15 9.36 -7.31
C TYR A 87 -0.27 8.35 -8.01
N TYR A 88 -0.58 7.07 -7.82
CA TYR A 88 0.04 5.96 -8.53
C TYR A 88 -1.03 5.10 -9.19
N ASP A 89 -0.73 4.54 -10.35
CA ASP A 89 -1.57 3.53 -11.00
C ASP A 89 -1.38 2.13 -10.39
N GLU A 90 -1.94 1.09 -11.03
CA GLU A 90 -1.84 -0.29 -10.54
C GLU A 90 -0.41 -0.86 -10.59
N GLU A 91 0.46 -0.28 -11.43
CA GLU A 91 1.85 -0.69 -11.63
C GLU A 91 2.82 0.14 -10.78
N TRP A 92 2.29 0.95 -9.84
CA TRP A 92 3.06 1.87 -8.99
C TRP A 92 3.84 2.93 -9.77
N ILE A 93 3.32 3.33 -10.94
CA ILE A 93 3.85 4.42 -11.75
C ILE A 93 3.10 5.71 -11.42
N GLU A 94 3.81 6.83 -11.37
CA GLU A 94 3.23 8.16 -11.15
C GLU A 94 2.09 8.43 -12.14
N ALA A 95 0.92 8.78 -11.60
CA ALA A 95 -0.29 9.03 -12.36
C ALA A 95 -0.85 10.42 -12.06
N SER A 96 -1.73 10.90 -12.95
CA SER A 96 -2.56 12.07 -12.66
C SER A 96 -3.64 11.74 -11.62
N GLU A 97 -4.39 12.77 -11.22
CA GLU A 97 -5.54 12.63 -10.32
C GLU A 97 -6.45 11.46 -10.72
N GLY A 98 -6.75 10.58 -9.76
CA GLY A 98 -7.58 9.40 -9.97
C GLY A 98 -6.86 8.06 -10.08
N GLY A 99 -5.55 8.02 -9.82
CA GLY A 99 -4.77 6.77 -9.67
C GLY A 99 -5.37 5.80 -8.63
N ARG A 100 -4.91 4.54 -8.69
CA ARG A 100 -5.36 3.46 -7.79
C ARG A 100 -4.84 3.67 -6.37
N TYR A 101 -3.61 4.14 -6.23
CA TYR A 101 -3.03 4.48 -4.93
C TYR A 101 -2.85 5.99 -4.82
N HIS A 102 -3.04 6.50 -3.61
CA HIS A 102 -2.96 7.91 -3.28
C HIS A 102 -2.08 8.09 -2.06
N LEU A 103 -0.95 8.78 -2.24
CA LEU A 103 -0.07 9.19 -1.16
C LEU A 103 -0.41 10.61 -0.77
N VAL A 104 -0.68 10.81 0.52
CA VAL A 104 -0.94 12.11 1.13
C VAL A 104 0.09 12.36 2.21
N ALA A 105 0.62 13.58 2.29
CA ALA A 105 1.36 14.01 3.46
C ALA A 105 0.87 15.37 3.97
N HIS A 106 0.59 15.44 5.27
CA HIS A 106 0.14 16.66 5.92
C HIS A 106 0.89 16.91 7.22
N GLY A 107 1.01 18.19 7.59
CA GLY A 107 1.63 18.58 8.86
C GLY A 107 0.87 18.07 10.07
N LEU A 108 1.59 17.83 11.16
CA LEU A 108 1.05 17.55 12.49
C LEU A 108 1.45 18.68 13.44
N LEU A 109 0.54 19.00 14.35
CA LEU A 109 0.80 19.98 15.41
C LEU A 109 1.81 19.41 16.42
N THR A 110 2.66 20.29 16.92
CA THR A 110 3.71 19.97 17.89
C THR A 110 3.86 21.11 18.87
N GLU A 111 4.03 20.76 20.15
CA GLU A 111 4.20 21.72 21.24
C GLU A 111 5.67 22.14 21.42
N VAL A 112 6.60 21.43 20.76
CA VAL A 112 8.04 21.69 20.86
C VAL A 112 8.43 22.74 19.82
N PRO A 113 8.92 23.93 20.23
CA PRO A 113 9.35 24.97 19.30
C PRO A 113 10.47 24.48 18.37
N GLY A 114 10.36 24.77 17.08
CA GLY A 114 11.32 24.38 16.05
C GLY A 114 11.31 22.89 15.69
N LEU A 115 10.49 22.05 16.34
CA LEU A 115 10.22 20.70 15.85
C LEU A 115 9.08 20.79 14.84
N CYS A 116 9.23 20.13 13.70
CA CYS A 116 8.17 19.92 12.71
C CYS A 116 7.86 18.44 12.59
N LYS A 117 6.59 18.13 12.32
CA LYS A 117 6.10 16.76 12.13
C LYS A 117 5.15 16.72 10.95
N ALA A 118 5.17 15.62 10.21
CA ALA A 118 4.19 15.31 9.17
C ALA A 118 3.82 13.84 9.21
N LEU A 119 2.57 13.54 8.89
CA LEU A 119 2.10 12.18 8.65
C LEU A 119 2.10 11.94 7.15
N VAL A 120 2.72 10.84 6.72
CA VAL A 120 2.67 10.35 5.34
C VAL A 120 1.81 9.10 5.33
N GLN A 121 0.77 9.06 4.50
CA GLN A 121 -0.12 7.92 4.34
C GLN A 121 -0.23 7.54 2.87
N VAL A 122 -0.25 6.24 2.58
CA VAL A 122 -0.57 5.68 1.26
C VAL A 122 -1.86 4.90 1.37
N LYS A 123 -2.83 5.25 0.53
CA LYS A 123 -4.18 4.69 0.52
C LYS A 123 -4.46 4.03 -0.81
N GLU A 124 -5.11 2.87 -0.78
CA GLU A 124 -5.73 2.30 -1.98
C GLU A 124 -7.14 2.88 -2.13
N LYS A 125 -7.49 3.31 -3.33
CA LYS A 125 -8.81 3.87 -3.64
C LYS A 125 -9.90 2.81 -3.43
N GLY A 126 -10.82 3.08 -2.50
CA GLY A 126 -11.97 2.22 -2.24
C GLY A 126 -13.20 2.61 -3.07
N ASP A 127 -14.08 1.63 -3.30
CA ASP A 127 -15.31 1.79 -4.10
C ASP A 127 -16.32 2.81 -3.52
N MET A 128 -16.26 3.11 -2.21
CA MET A 128 -17.19 4.03 -1.52
C MET A 128 -16.53 5.29 -0.98
N GLY A 129 -15.57 5.87 -1.72
CA GLY A 129 -15.04 7.21 -1.46
C GLY A 129 -14.14 7.35 -0.22
N GLY A 130 -13.96 6.28 0.56
CA GLY A 130 -12.92 6.14 1.56
C GLY A 130 -11.91 5.10 1.11
N GLY A 131 -10.63 5.48 0.98
CA GLY A 131 -9.55 4.56 0.67
C GLY A 131 -9.05 3.81 1.90
N GLU A 132 -8.64 2.55 1.73
CA GLU A 132 -7.99 1.76 2.78
C GLU A 132 -6.54 2.23 2.92
N VAL A 133 -6.10 2.53 4.15
CA VAL A 133 -4.70 2.89 4.41
C VAL A 133 -3.86 1.62 4.31
N LEU A 134 -3.00 1.57 3.30
CA LEU A 134 -2.03 0.48 3.14
C LEU A 134 -0.85 0.64 4.08
N PHE A 135 -0.33 1.87 4.18
CA PHE A 135 0.83 2.18 5.00
C PHE A 135 0.80 3.62 5.49
N GLU A 136 1.33 3.84 6.70
CA GLU A 136 1.50 5.18 7.25
C GLU A 136 2.80 5.29 8.06
N ILE A 137 3.41 6.48 8.03
CA ILE A 137 4.60 6.79 8.80
C ILE A 137 4.61 8.25 9.20
N GLU A 138 5.00 8.52 10.45
CA GLU A 138 5.27 9.87 10.94
C GLU A 138 6.74 10.22 10.66
N VAL A 139 6.96 11.42 10.14
CA VAL A 139 8.29 12.00 9.99
C VAL A 139 8.41 13.27 10.83
N ALA A 140 9.54 13.42 11.51
CA ALA A 140 9.88 14.61 12.27
C ALA A 140 11.23 15.17 11.81
N TRP A 141 11.35 16.49 11.81
CA TRP A 141 12.59 17.21 11.52
C TRP A 141 12.64 18.50 12.32
N GLN A 142 13.82 19.09 12.44
CA GLN A 142 13.99 20.37 13.12
C GLN A 142 14.04 21.48 12.07
N GLU A 143 13.27 22.55 12.28
CA GLU A 143 13.45 23.81 11.59
C GLU A 143 14.76 24.41 12.09
N VAL A 144 15.81 24.28 11.29
CA VAL A 144 17.10 24.88 11.58
C VAL A 144 17.12 26.21 10.84
N ASP A 145 17.04 27.31 11.60
CA ASP A 145 17.46 28.61 11.08
C ASP A 145 18.91 28.42 10.65
N SER A 146 19.17 28.46 9.35
CA SER A 146 20.52 28.46 8.82
C SER A 146 21.23 29.68 9.39
N HIS A 147 21.99 29.48 10.47
CA HIS A 147 22.98 30.44 10.91
C HIS A 147 24.01 30.56 9.79
N GLU A 148 24.00 31.72 9.11
CA GLU A 148 25.11 32.19 8.26
C GLU A 148 26.45 32.17 8.99
#